data_AF-A0A2J0JHC1-F1
#
_entry.id   AF-A0A2J0JHC1-F1
#
_cell.length_a   1.000
_cell.length_b   1.000
_cell.length_c   1.000
_cell.angle_alpha   90.00
_cell.angle_beta   90.00
_cell.angle_gamma   90.00
#
_symmetry.space_group_name_H-M   'P 1'
#
loop_
_entity.id
_entity.type
_entity.pdbx_description
1 polymer ?
#
loop_
_entity_poly.entity_id
_entity_poly.type
_entity_poly.pdbx_seq_one_letter_code
_entity_poly.pdbx_strand_id
1 'polypeptide(L)'
;MITKYYILDYKQRTIIVAPCFENNSHWSGLDWNTRIRLYAAFVLYNNDKVCKIVVGGGKLRKMKFSFAELMKGYLIKIGIPENCIITEEYTYDTASQIVWLENNIGRLY
;
A
#
# COMPACT_ATOMS: atom_id res chain seq x y z
N MET A 1 11.51 20.88 38.79
CA MET A 1 12.05 20.16 37.63
C MET A 1 10.94 19.24 37.14
N ILE A 2 10.20 19.62 36.09
CA ILE A 2 9.03 18.86 35.61
C ILE A 2 9.50 17.97 34.48
N THR A 3 9.58 16.67 34.73
CA THR A 3 9.87 15.65 33.72
C THR A 3 8.67 15.54 32.79
N LYS A 4 8.77 16.11 31.58
CA LYS A 4 7.81 15.87 30.50
C LYS A 4 8.03 14.47 29.96
N TYR A 5 7.10 13.55 30.24
CA TYR A 5 7.05 12.27 29.54
C TYR A 5 6.55 12.54 28.12
N TYR A 6 7.46 12.51 27.14
CA TYR A 6 7.06 12.35 25.74
C TYR A 6 6.69 10.89 25.55
N ILE A 7 5.39 10.59 25.58
CA ILE A 7 4.90 9.32 25.06
C ILE A 7 5.13 9.39 23.55
N LEU A 8 6.27 8.85 23.10
CA LEU A 8 6.49 8.60 21.68
C LEU A 8 5.57 7.43 21.30
N ASP A 9 4.44 7.75 20.69
CA ASP A 9 3.48 6.76 20.19
C ASP A 9 4.07 6.05 18.96
N TYR A 10 4.87 5.02 19.22
CA TYR A 10 5.62 4.23 18.24
C TYR A 10 4.76 3.32 17.33
N LYS A 11 3.46 3.57 17.16
CA LYS A 11 2.55 2.63 16.47
C LYS A 11 1.70 3.25 15.38
N GLN A 12 2.33 3.95 14.44
CA GLN A 12 1.73 4.05 13.10
C GLN A 12 1.86 2.68 12.43
N ARG A 13 0.77 1.91 12.49
CA ARG A 13 0.69 0.55 11.98
C ARG A 13 0.42 0.63 10.48
N THR A 14 1.48 0.52 9.69
CA THR A 14 1.41 0.63 8.22
C THR A 14 1.56 -0.76 7.59
N ILE A 15 0.79 -1.03 6.53
CA ILE A 15 0.96 -2.22 5.69
C ILE A 15 1.32 -1.81 4.27
N ILE A 16 2.22 -2.55 3.63
CA ILE A 16 2.46 -2.47 2.19
C ILE A 16 1.71 -3.58 1.48
N VAL A 17 1.08 -3.23 0.37
CA VAL A 17 0.45 -4.18 -0.56
C VAL A 17 1.14 -4.10 -1.92
N ALA A 18 1.62 -5.27 -2.36
CA ALA A 18 2.23 -5.48 -3.67
C ALA A 18 1.21 -6.03 -4.68
N PRO A 19 1.22 -5.59 -5.95
CA PRO A 19 0.58 -6.31 -7.02
C PRO A 19 1.25 -7.68 -7.16
N CYS A 20 0.45 -8.68 -7.50
CA CYS A 20 0.98 -9.91 -8.05
C CYS A 20 1.38 -9.65 -9.51
N PHE A 21 2.60 -10.02 -9.88
CA PHE A 21 3.03 -9.99 -11.27
C PHE A 21 2.26 -11.04 -12.08
N GLU A 22 1.46 -10.61 -13.05
CA GLU A 22 0.83 -11.50 -14.02
C GLU A 22 1.68 -11.68 -15.28
N ASN A 23 1.57 -12.85 -15.90
CA ASN A 23 1.95 -13.08 -17.29
C ASN A 23 1.07 -12.22 -18.21
N ASN A 24 1.44 -10.97 -18.47
CA ASN A 24 1.17 -10.09 -19.64
C ASN A 24 -0.17 -10.19 -20.41
N SER A 25 -1.25 -10.77 -19.89
CA SER A 25 -2.45 -11.12 -20.67
C SER A 25 -3.67 -10.23 -20.37
N HIS A 26 -3.69 -9.50 -19.25
CA HIS A 26 -4.77 -8.57 -18.94
C HIS A 26 -4.24 -7.17 -18.59
N TRP A 27 -4.25 -6.29 -19.60
CA TRP A 27 -3.52 -5.00 -19.61
C TRP A 27 -4.22 -3.86 -18.85
N SER A 28 -5.25 -4.14 -18.06
CA SER A 28 -6.11 -3.08 -17.48
C SER A 28 -6.79 -3.40 -16.15
N GLY A 29 -6.52 -4.56 -15.54
CA GLY A 29 -7.21 -5.00 -14.33
C GLY A 29 -6.28 -5.37 -13.19
N LEU A 30 -6.73 -5.15 -11.95
CA LEU A 30 -6.18 -5.83 -10.79
C LEU A 30 -6.60 -7.29 -10.84
N ASP A 31 -5.64 -8.20 -10.74
CA ASP A 31 -5.88 -9.63 -10.72
C ASP A 31 -6.52 -10.12 -9.43
N TRP A 32 -6.95 -11.38 -9.42
CA TRP A 32 -7.60 -12.00 -8.27
C TRP A 32 -6.71 -12.01 -7.01
N ASN A 33 -5.42 -12.35 -7.14
CA ASN A 33 -4.50 -12.40 -6.01
C ASN A 33 -4.22 -10.99 -5.45
N THR A 34 -4.03 -9.99 -6.32
CA THR A 34 -3.91 -8.59 -5.88
C THR A 34 -5.18 -8.14 -5.14
N ARG A 35 -6.37 -8.47 -5.65
CA ARG A 35 -7.64 -8.15 -4.96
C ARG A 35 -7.76 -8.83 -3.60
N ILE A 36 -7.33 -10.08 -3.46
CA ILE A 36 -7.29 -10.77 -2.16
C ILE A 36 -6.37 -10.03 -1.19
N ARG A 37 -5.17 -9.63 -1.64
CA ARG A 37 -4.21 -8.90 -0.80
C ARG A 37 -4.77 -7.53 -0.36
N LEU A 38 -5.43 -6.82 -1.25
CA LEU A 38 -6.12 -5.56 -0.93
C LEU A 38 -7.27 -5.77 0.04
N TYR A 39 -8.05 -6.85 -0.11
CA TYR A 39 -9.10 -7.19 0.83
C TYR A 39 -8.55 -7.52 2.22
N ALA A 40 -7.44 -8.26 2.29
CA ALA A 40 -6.75 -8.52 3.56
C ALA A 40 -6.27 -7.21 4.23
N ALA A 41 -5.72 -6.27 3.45
CA ALA A 41 -5.34 -4.95 3.97
C ALA A 41 -6.54 -4.16 4.50
N PHE A 42 -7.69 -4.21 3.79
CA PHE A 42 -8.94 -3.63 4.25
C PHE A 42 -9.45 -4.25 5.56
N VAL A 43 -9.42 -5.58 5.69
CA VAL A 43 -9.80 -6.27 6.93
C VAL A 43 -8.89 -5.85 8.08
N LEU A 44 -7.57 -5.74 7.85
CA LEU A 44 -6.64 -5.26 8.86
C LEU A 44 -6.92 -3.81 9.27
N TYR A 45 -7.26 -2.94 8.31
CA TYR A 45 -7.63 -1.55 8.59
C TYR A 45 -8.89 -1.46 9.46
N ASN A 46 -9.96 -2.16 9.07
CA ASN A 46 -11.24 -2.14 9.79
C ASN A 46 -11.17 -2.76 11.19
N ASN A 47 -10.19 -3.63 11.45
CA ASN A 47 -9.95 -4.20 12.77
C ASN A 47 -8.97 -3.36 13.61
N ASP A 48 -8.74 -2.10 13.21
CA ASP A 48 -7.77 -1.19 13.80
C ASP A 48 -6.40 -1.82 13.95
N LYS A 49 -5.98 -2.73 13.05
CA LYS A 49 -4.65 -3.34 13.07
C LYS A 49 -3.66 -2.50 12.29
N VAL A 50 -4.12 -1.71 11.32
CA VAL A 50 -3.33 -0.77 10.53
C VAL A 50 -4.08 0.55 10.38
N CYS A 51 -3.38 1.67 10.29
CA CYS A 51 -3.95 3.01 10.08
C CYS A 51 -3.53 3.64 8.74
N LYS A 52 -2.50 3.08 8.09
CA LYS A 52 -2.00 3.49 6.77
C LYS A 52 -1.79 2.27 5.89
N ILE A 53 -2.15 2.40 4.62
CA ILE A 53 -1.93 1.39 3.60
C ILE A 53 -1.05 2.02 2.52
N VAL A 54 0.09 1.43 2.26
CA VAL A 54 0.95 1.79 1.13
C VAL A 54 0.68 0.78 0.03
N VAL A 55 0.34 1.25 -1.17
CA VAL A 55 0.18 0.41 -2.36
C VAL A 55 1.32 0.73 -3.32
N GLY A 56 2.14 -0.27 -3.61
CA GLY A 56 3.30 -0.12 -4.49
C GLY A 56 3.02 -0.76 -5.85
N GLY A 57 3.49 -0.20 -6.96
CA GLY A 57 3.36 -0.83 -8.26
C GLY A 57 3.44 0.15 -9.42
N GLY A 58 4.45 -0.02 -10.28
CA GLY A 58 4.71 0.86 -11.40
C GLY A 58 3.70 0.81 -12.55
N LYS A 59 3.95 1.67 -13.53
CA LYS A 59 3.13 1.79 -14.75
C LYS A 59 3.76 1.00 -15.89
N LEU A 60 3.07 -0.01 -16.40
CA LEU A 60 3.51 -0.75 -17.59
C LEU A 60 3.21 0.02 -18.89
N ARG A 61 3.95 -0.32 -19.94
CA ARG A 61 3.77 0.26 -21.29
C ARG A 61 2.33 0.03 -21.76
N LYS A 62 1.63 1.11 -22.10
CA LYS A 62 0.20 1.19 -22.51
C LYS A 62 -0.86 1.18 -21.39
N MET A 63 -0.48 1.15 -20.11
CA MET A 63 -1.46 1.38 -19.04
C MET A 63 -1.82 2.87 -18.93
N LYS A 64 -3.09 3.18 -18.62
CA LYS A 64 -3.53 4.56 -18.33
C LYS A 64 -3.04 5.00 -16.95
N PHE A 65 -3.22 4.15 -15.95
CA PHE A 65 -2.85 4.33 -14.55
C PHE A 65 -1.79 3.32 -14.12
N SER A 66 -0.98 3.62 -13.12
CA SER A 66 -0.06 2.66 -12.50
C SER A 66 -0.83 1.57 -11.73
N PHE A 67 -0.18 0.47 -11.37
CA PHE A 67 -0.80 -0.49 -10.46
C PHE A 67 -1.13 0.15 -9.11
N ALA A 68 -0.25 0.99 -8.56
CA ALA A 68 -0.49 1.71 -7.32
C ALA A 68 -1.78 2.55 -7.37
N GLU A 69 -2.01 3.29 -8.45
CA GLU A 69 -3.24 4.09 -8.63
C GLU A 69 -4.49 3.21 -8.79
N LEU A 70 -4.39 2.09 -9.51
CA LEU A 70 -5.50 1.14 -9.62
C LEU A 70 -5.84 0.52 -8.25
N MET A 71 -4.83 0.16 -7.46
CA MET A 71 -4.98 -0.39 -6.11
C MET A 71 -5.56 0.63 -5.13
N LYS A 72 -5.10 1.89 -5.19
CA LYS A 72 -5.67 3.00 -4.43
C LYS A 72 -7.16 3.18 -4.75
N GLY A 73 -7.52 3.23 -6.04
CA GLY A 73 -8.90 3.35 -6.47
C GLY A 73 -9.79 2.20 -5.97
N TYR A 74 -9.26 0.98 -5.93
CA TYR A 74 -9.97 -0.17 -5.35
C TYR A 74 -10.22 0.00 -3.85
N LEU A 75 -9.20 0.37 -3.07
CA LEU A 75 -9.32 0.57 -1.61
C LEU A 75 -10.30 1.68 -1.26
N ILE A 76 -10.28 2.79 -2.00
CA ILE A 76 -11.26 3.89 -1.84
C ILE A 76 -12.68 3.38 -2.11
N LYS A 77 -12.87 2.61 -3.19
CA LYS A 77 -14.18 2.07 -3.57
C LYS A 77 -14.78 1.16 -2.48
N ILE A 78 -13.94 0.45 -1.72
CA ILE A 78 -14.40 -0.43 -0.64
C ILE A 78 -14.44 0.25 0.74
N GLY A 79 -14.14 1.54 0.84
CA GLY A 79 -14.41 2.36 2.02
C GLY A 79 -13.18 2.83 2.81
N ILE A 80 -11.95 2.64 2.31
CA ILE A 80 -10.76 3.23 2.94
C ILE A 80 -10.66 4.71 2.58
N PRO A 81 -10.54 5.63 3.55
CA PRO A 81 -10.31 7.05 3.28
C PRO A 81 -9.04 7.29 2.46
N GLU A 82 -9.10 8.20 1.48
CA GLU A 82 -7.97 8.46 0.58
C GLU A 82 -6.69 8.87 1.33
N ASN A 83 -6.80 9.67 2.39
CA ASN A 83 -5.67 10.11 3.22
C ASN A 83 -5.02 8.98 4.02
N CYS A 84 -5.63 7.80 4.09
CA CYS A 84 -5.06 6.59 4.68
C CYS A 84 -4.24 5.76 3.67
N ILE A 85 -4.24 6.14 2.39
CA ILE A 85 -3.57 5.38 1.32
C ILE A 85 -2.40 6.19 0.77
N ILE A 86 -1.24 5.55 0.63
CA ILE A 86 -0.03 6.11 0.04
C ILE A 86 0.29 5.30 -1.22
N THR A 87 0.56 5.97 -2.33
CA THR A 87 0.95 5.31 -3.58
C THR A 87 2.46 5.38 -3.78
N GLU A 88 3.02 4.30 -4.32
CA GLU A 88 4.43 4.16 -4.65
C GLU A 88 4.53 3.51 -6.04
N GLU A 89 5.20 4.15 -6.99
CA GLU A 89 5.14 3.74 -8.41
C GLU A 89 6.47 3.20 -8.97
N TYR A 90 7.51 3.04 -8.15
CA TYR A 90 8.84 2.64 -8.61
C TYR A 90 9.13 1.16 -8.42
N THR A 91 8.25 0.44 -7.72
CA THR A 91 8.40 -0.98 -7.48
C THR A 91 7.63 -1.81 -8.48
N TYR A 92 8.22 -2.93 -8.89
CA TYR A 92 7.65 -3.82 -9.89
C TYR A 92 7.41 -5.19 -9.28
N ASP A 93 8.37 -5.70 -8.51
CA ASP A 93 8.31 -7.02 -7.88
C ASP A 93 8.37 -6.93 -6.34
N THR A 94 8.13 -8.05 -5.68
CA THR A 94 8.13 -8.15 -4.21
C THR A 94 9.47 -7.78 -3.59
N ALA A 95 10.61 -8.09 -4.22
CA ALA A 95 11.92 -7.77 -3.67
C ALA A 95 12.18 -6.25 -3.71
N SER A 96 11.87 -5.60 -4.84
CA SER A 96 11.96 -4.15 -4.99
C SER A 96 11.10 -3.42 -3.95
N GLN A 97 9.95 -3.97 -3.58
CA GLN A 97 9.06 -3.41 -2.56
C GLN A 97 9.58 -3.53 -1.14
N ILE A 98 10.18 -4.68 -0.79
CA ILE A 98 10.81 -4.85 0.51
C ILE A 98 11.95 -3.85 0.66
N VAL A 99 12.80 -3.72 -0.36
CA VAL A 99 13.90 -2.74 -0.36
C VAL A 99 13.37 -1.31 -0.28
N TRP A 100 12.31 -0.98 -1.02
CA TRP A 100 11.70 0.35 -0.92
C TRP A 100 11.16 0.63 0.48
N LEU A 101 10.46 -0.35 1.08
CA LEU A 101 9.93 -0.23 2.44
C LEU A 101 11.05 0.07 3.42
N GLU A 102 12.11 -0.74 3.46
CA GLU A 102 13.22 -0.58 4.39
C GLU A 102 13.84 0.83 4.30
N ASN A 103 13.98 1.35 3.08
CA ASN A 103 14.58 2.66 2.83
C ASN A 103 13.64 3.84 3.10
N ASN A 104 12.32 3.63 3.12
CA ASN A 104 11.34 4.70 3.24
C ASN A 104 10.48 4.59 4.51
N ILE A 105 10.67 3.55 5.33
CA ILE A 105 9.87 3.33 6.55
C ILE A 105 9.94 4.54 7.48
N GLY A 106 11.12 5.18 7.62
CA GLY A 106 11.31 6.39 8.41
C GLY A 106 10.63 7.65 7.86
N ARG A 107 10.18 7.65 6.59
CA ARG A 107 9.43 8.74 5.96
C ARG A 107 7.92 8.55 6.00
N LEU A 108 7.47 7.37 6.43
CA LEU A 108 6.07 7.04 6.64
C LEU A 108 5.59 7.46 8.04
N TYR A 109 6.49 8.02 8.86
CA TYR A 109 6.30 8.48 10.24
C TYR A 109 6.59 9.98 10.36
#